data_AF-A0A1M6AWF9-F1
#
_entry.id   AF-A0A1M6AWF9-F1
#
_cell.length_a   1.000
_cell.length_b   1.000
_cell.length_c   1.000
_cell.angle_alpha   90.00
_cell.angle_beta   90.00
_cell.angle_gamma   90.00
#
_symmetry.space_group_name_H-M   'P 1'
#
loop_
_entity.id
_entity.type
_entity.pdbx_description
1 polymer ?
#
loop_
_entity_poly.entity_id
_entity_poly.type
_entity_poly.pdbx_seq_one_letter_code
_entity_poly.pdbx_strand_id
1 'polypeptide(L)'
;MELTFEEREQKVLESIGKIFEVFDGMTQDYVKLIREHHKVVTAGVESSLPGRKTAVGMYSDEYISQHRAQTKEAVKQLKKVYIDKAKEVINSIKEKYGVKLPEPPEVPSSPDEQMRYQLERNNNITLWKAQLETATVMELRSLYQEHQSNPDFMILFKAELRKREDSADLQKLKLEIENPPGDKVFDRLKQIEIGLDNINQIEHFPVNLKNGFKGISFRDIDDDLDKYPIPEGTPGIPYRPVFDIKED
;
A
#
# COMPACT_ATOMS: atom_id res chain seq x y z
N MET A 1 -3.89 -27.99 -1.60
CA MET A 1 -5.07 -27.48 -2.35
C MET A 1 -4.73 -26.09 -2.79
N GLU A 2 -4.46 -25.91 -4.09
CA GLU A 2 -4.33 -24.58 -4.68
C GLU A 2 -5.71 -23.91 -4.66
N LEU A 3 -5.77 -22.66 -4.20
CA LEU A 3 -7.01 -21.90 -4.17
C LEU A 3 -7.45 -21.62 -5.61
N THR A 4 -8.75 -21.76 -5.87
CA THR A 4 -9.32 -21.27 -7.14
C THR A 4 -9.17 -19.74 -7.23
N PHE A 5 -9.25 -19.21 -8.44
CA PHE A 5 -9.18 -17.76 -8.68
C PHE A 5 -10.23 -16.99 -7.85
N GLU A 6 -11.47 -17.50 -7.79
CA GLU A 6 -12.58 -16.89 -7.06
C GLU A 6 -12.38 -16.94 -5.54
N GLU A 7 -11.86 -18.06 -4.99
CA GLU A 7 -11.55 -18.16 -3.55
C GLU A 7 -10.39 -17.26 -3.14
N ARG A 8 -9.41 -17.07 -4.03
CA ARG A 8 -8.31 -16.13 -3.83
C ARG A 8 -8.82 -14.69 -3.82
N GLU A 9 -9.65 -14.34 -4.79
CA GLU A 9 -10.28 -13.02 -4.91
C GLU A 9 -11.05 -12.66 -3.64
N GLN A 10 -11.91 -13.56 -3.18
CA GLN A 10 -12.69 -13.37 -1.98
C GLN A 10 -11.80 -13.15 -0.73
N LYS A 11 -10.76 -13.97 -0.55
CA LYS A 11 -9.85 -13.86 0.60
C LYS A 11 -9.02 -12.58 0.62
N VAL A 12 -8.63 -12.08 -0.55
CA VAL A 12 -7.92 -10.81 -0.64
C VAL A 12 -8.88 -9.64 -0.37
N LEU A 13 -10.10 -9.66 -0.91
CA LEU A 13 -11.11 -8.63 -0.63
C LEU A 13 -11.43 -8.55 0.88
N GLU A 14 -11.59 -9.70 1.55
CA GLU A 14 -11.75 -9.79 3.00
C GLU A 14 -10.53 -9.25 3.76
N SER A 15 -9.34 -9.34 3.18
CA SER A 15 -8.09 -8.87 3.79
C SER A 15 -7.85 -7.37 3.58
N ILE A 16 -8.58 -6.69 2.67
CA ILE A 16 -8.42 -5.24 2.44
C ILE A 16 -8.72 -4.44 3.72
N GLY A 17 -9.71 -4.86 4.52
CA GLY A 17 -10.03 -4.18 5.78
C GLY A 17 -8.83 -4.07 6.71
N LYS A 18 -8.02 -5.14 6.78
CA LYS A 18 -6.81 -5.21 7.62
C LYS A 18 -5.74 -4.20 7.24
N ILE A 19 -5.72 -3.75 5.98
CA ILE A 19 -4.80 -2.70 5.51
C ILE A 19 -5.13 -1.38 6.22
N PHE A 20 -6.41 -1.10 6.44
CA PHE A 20 -6.84 0.16 7.06
C PHE A 20 -6.91 0.09 8.58
N GLU A 21 -7.12 -1.10 9.16
CA GLU A 21 -7.07 -1.33 10.61
C GLU A 21 -5.73 -0.87 11.23
N VAL A 22 -4.63 -0.90 10.48
CA VAL A 22 -3.33 -0.41 10.98
C VAL A 22 -3.34 1.06 11.36
N PHE A 23 -4.27 1.86 10.82
CA PHE A 23 -4.42 3.28 11.13
C PHE A 23 -5.22 3.54 12.40
N ASP A 24 -5.67 2.50 13.10
CA ASP A 24 -6.26 2.66 14.42
C ASP A 24 -5.25 3.31 15.38
N GLY A 25 -5.70 4.33 16.12
CA GLY A 25 -4.84 5.14 16.98
C GLY A 25 -4.00 6.22 16.29
N MET A 26 -3.85 6.22 14.96
CA MET A 26 -3.03 7.21 14.24
C MET A 26 -3.48 8.66 14.52
N THR A 27 -4.80 8.90 14.51
CA THR A 27 -5.36 10.22 14.82
C THR A 27 -5.13 10.62 16.29
N GLN A 28 -5.17 9.66 17.22
CA GLN A 28 -4.90 9.93 18.63
C GLN A 28 -3.44 10.32 18.86
N ASP A 29 -2.51 9.66 18.16
CA ASP A 29 -1.08 9.99 18.21
C ASP A 29 -0.78 11.37 17.63
N TYR A 30 -1.45 11.75 16.54
CA TYR A 30 -1.39 13.12 16.02
C TYR A 30 -1.86 14.15 17.04
N VAL A 31 -2.99 13.92 17.70
CA VAL A 31 -3.50 14.83 18.75
C VAL A 31 -2.53 14.96 19.91
N LYS A 32 -1.83 13.89 20.30
CA LYS A 32 -0.78 13.96 21.34
C LYS A 32 0.35 14.91 20.92
N LEU A 33 0.82 14.83 19.67
CA LEU A 33 1.88 15.72 19.16
C LEU A 33 1.47 17.20 19.21
N ILE A 34 0.25 17.51 18.78
CA ILE A 34 -0.28 18.88 18.84
C ILE A 34 -0.39 19.37 20.30
N ARG A 35 -0.89 18.52 21.20
CA ARG A 35 -1.01 18.85 22.63
C ARG A 35 0.34 19.11 23.30
N GLU A 36 1.38 18.35 22.96
CA GLU A 36 2.73 18.60 23.48
C GLU A 36 3.26 19.96 23.02
N HIS A 37 3.03 20.35 21.76
CA HIS A 37 3.36 21.69 21.29
C HIS A 37 2.64 22.78 22.07
N HIS A 38 1.33 22.61 22.28
CA HIS A 38 0.51 23.55 23.04
C HIS A 38 0.98 23.73 24.48
N LYS A 39 1.40 22.65 25.16
CA LYS A 39 2.00 22.74 26.51
C LYS A 39 3.25 23.62 26.53
N VAL A 40 4.10 23.52 25.51
CA VAL A 40 5.29 24.36 25.38
C VAL A 40 4.91 25.83 25.18
N VAL A 41 3.94 26.13 24.32
CA VAL A 41 3.49 27.50 24.05
C VAL A 41 2.88 28.15 25.31
N THR A 42 2.16 27.39 26.14
CA THR A 42 1.52 27.92 27.35
C THR A 42 2.32 27.74 28.63
N ALA A 43 3.51 27.16 28.58
CA ALA A 43 4.35 27.03 29.76
C ALA A 43 4.68 28.41 30.34
N GLY A 44 4.40 28.60 31.63
CA GLY A 44 4.61 29.88 32.33
C GLY A 44 3.52 30.94 32.06
N VAL A 45 2.51 30.64 31.25
CA VAL A 45 1.31 31.46 31.08
C VAL A 45 0.32 31.09 32.21
N GLU A 46 0.63 31.46 33.45
CA GLU A 46 -0.36 31.36 34.52
C GLU A 46 -1.52 32.34 34.25
N SER A 47 -2.74 31.88 34.51
CA SER A 47 -4.00 32.59 34.31
C SER A 47 -3.94 34.03 34.84
N SER A 48 -3.76 34.99 33.95
CA SER A 48 -3.87 36.41 34.28
C SER A 48 -5.36 36.73 34.39
N LEU A 49 -5.91 36.63 35.61
CA LEU A 49 -7.16 37.25 35.99
C LEU A 49 -7.12 38.76 35.64
N PRO A 50 -8.29 39.38 35.38
CA PRO A 50 -8.36 40.70 34.76
C PRO A 50 -7.79 41.75 35.72
N GLY A 51 -6.65 42.34 35.35
CA GLY A 51 -6.21 43.55 36.03
C GLY A 51 -4.73 43.91 36.10
N ARG A 52 -3.75 43.10 35.64
CA ARG A 52 -2.41 43.59 35.21
C ARG A 52 -1.36 42.51 34.89
N LYS A 53 -0.53 42.89 33.91
CA LYS A 53 0.86 42.51 33.60
C LYS A 53 1.10 41.14 32.94
N THR A 54 1.10 41.20 31.60
CA THR A 54 1.91 40.40 30.65
C THR A 54 2.30 39.01 31.12
N ALA A 55 1.58 38.00 30.64
CA ALA A 55 2.06 36.63 30.66
C ALA A 55 3.45 36.59 30.01
N VAL A 56 4.48 36.34 30.81
CA VAL A 56 5.84 36.11 30.30
C VAL A 56 5.91 34.61 30.04
N GLY A 57 5.86 34.21 28.77
CA GLY A 57 6.07 32.81 28.40
C GLY A 57 7.40 32.29 28.96
N MET A 58 7.41 31.03 29.38
CA MET A 58 8.61 30.38 29.94
C MET A 58 9.73 30.20 28.92
N TYR A 59 9.37 30.13 27.63
CA TYR A 59 10.28 29.88 26.52
C TYR A 59 10.35 31.08 25.57
N SER A 60 11.50 31.23 24.89
CA SER A 60 11.67 32.25 23.85
C SER A 60 10.88 31.91 22.57
N ASP A 61 10.54 32.95 21.79
CA ASP A 61 9.87 32.78 20.50
C ASP A 61 10.70 31.92 19.53
N GLU A 62 12.03 32.02 19.60
CA GLU A 62 12.95 31.18 18.83
C GLU A 62 12.81 29.70 19.19
N TYR A 63 12.72 29.37 20.48
CA TYR A 63 12.52 28.00 20.95
C TYR A 63 11.15 27.47 20.53
N ILE A 64 10.09 28.26 20.68
CA ILE A 64 8.73 27.89 20.27
C ILE A 64 8.69 27.61 18.76
N SER A 65 9.35 28.45 17.96
CA SER A 65 9.46 28.27 16.50
C SER A 65 10.20 26.99 16.12
N GLN A 66 11.30 26.66 16.81
CA GLN A 66 12.02 25.40 16.63
C GLN A 66 11.16 24.19 17.02
N HIS A 67 10.47 24.27 18.15
CA HIS A 67 9.57 23.20 18.61
C HIS A 67 8.39 23.00 17.63
N ARG A 68 7.86 24.07 17.04
CA ARG A 68 6.85 24.01 15.98
C ARG A 68 7.36 23.21 14.78
N ALA A 69 8.55 23.54 14.27
CA ALA A 69 9.16 22.83 13.15
C ALA A 69 9.38 21.34 13.46
N GLN A 70 9.88 21.03 14.66
CA GLN A 70 10.03 19.64 15.13
C GLN A 70 8.69 18.91 15.20
N THR A 71 7.64 19.57 15.68
CA THR A 71 6.30 18.98 15.75
C THR A 71 5.76 18.66 14.34
N LYS A 72 5.95 19.56 13.37
CA LYS A 72 5.57 19.32 11.97
C LYS A 72 6.31 18.13 11.37
N GLU A 73 7.61 18.00 11.64
CA GLU A 73 8.38 16.86 11.18
C GLU A 73 7.94 15.55 11.86
N ALA A 74 7.66 15.57 13.16
CA ALA A 74 7.12 14.42 13.88
C ALA A 74 5.77 13.95 13.30
N VAL A 75 4.89 14.88 12.89
CA VAL A 75 3.63 14.54 12.20
C VAL A 75 3.89 13.90 10.83
N LYS A 76 4.85 14.38 10.04
CA LYS A 76 5.24 13.75 8.77
C LYS A 76 5.76 12.33 8.98
N GLN A 77 6.62 12.14 9.99
CA GLN A 77 7.16 10.82 10.32
C GLN A 77 6.07 9.87 10.83
N LEU A 78 5.14 10.36 11.67
CA LEU A 78 3.97 9.60 12.11
C LEU A 78 3.19 9.06 10.91
N LYS A 79 2.89 9.93 9.94
CA LYS A 79 2.16 9.55 8.73
C LYS A 79 2.88 8.46 7.94
N LYS A 80 4.19 8.61 7.76
CA LYS A 80 5.04 7.64 7.07
C LYS A 80 5.04 6.28 7.76
N VAL A 81 5.22 6.24 9.08
CA VAL A 81 5.27 4.99 9.87
C VAL A 81 3.98 4.17 9.69
N TYR A 82 2.82 4.82 9.73
CA TYR A 82 1.54 4.12 9.57
C TYR A 82 1.30 3.67 8.11
N ILE A 83 1.72 4.47 7.12
CA ILE A 83 1.67 4.08 5.70
C ILE A 83 2.59 2.90 5.40
N ASP A 84 3.80 2.89 5.95
CA ASP A 84 4.76 1.80 5.75
C ASP A 84 4.20 0.48 6.34
N LYS A 85 3.58 0.52 7.53
CA LYS A 85 2.84 -0.63 8.09
C LYS A 85 1.71 -1.11 7.18
N ALA A 86 0.93 -0.20 6.59
CA ALA A 86 -0.13 -0.57 5.64
C ALA A 86 0.44 -1.27 4.39
N LYS A 87 1.59 -0.81 3.90
CA LYS A 87 2.30 -1.43 2.77
C LYS A 87 2.87 -2.81 3.11
N GLU A 88 3.36 -3.02 4.33
CA GLU A 88 3.76 -4.35 4.79
C GLU A 88 2.58 -5.33 4.79
N VAL A 89 1.39 -4.89 5.20
CA VAL A 89 0.17 -5.71 5.10
C VAL A 89 -0.18 -6.01 3.65
N ILE A 90 -0.09 -5.02 2.75
CA ILE A 90 -0.29 -5.22 1.30
C ILE A 90 0.70 -6.27 0.75
N ASN A 91 1.98 -6.18 1.10
CA ASN A 91 2.98 -7.14 0.66
C ASN A 91 2.72 -8.54 1.22
N SER A 92 2.33 -8.65 2.49
CA SER A 92 1.94 -9.92 3.10
C SER A 92 0.75 -10.57 2.38
N ILE A 93 -0.23 -9.77 1.94
CA ILE A 93 -1.36 -10.24 1.13
C ILE A 93 -0.88 -10.69 -0.26
N LYS A 94 0.01 -9.91 -0.90
CA LYS A 94 0.63 -10.26 -2.19
C LYS A 94 1.46 -11.55 -2.11
N GLU A 95 2.20 -11.78 -1.04
CA GLU A 95 2.99 -13.01 -0.87
C GLU A 95 2.09 -14.22 -0.57
N LYS A 96 1.06 -14.04 0.26
CA LYS A 96 0.19 -15.13 0.68
C LYS A 96 -0.75 -15.60 -0.42
N TYR A 97 -1.22 -14.68 -1.25
CA TYR A 97 -2.23 -14.95 -2.26
C TYR A 97 -1.70 -14.78 -3.69
N GLY A 98 -0.57 -14.13 -3.90
CA GLY A 98 0.01 -13.94 -5.23
C GLY A 98 0.30 -15.26 -5.93
N VAL A 99 0.19 -15.26 -7.25
CA VAL A 99 0.66 -16.37 -8.08
C VAL A 99 2.17 -16.44 -7.90
N LYS A 100 2.65 -17.46 -7.17
CA LYS A 100 4.08 -17.73 -7.09
C LYS A 100 4.57 -18.00 -8.51
N LEU A 101 5.60 -17.28 -8.93
CA LEU A 101 6.36 -17.68 -10.11
C LEU A 101 6.77 -19.14 -9.90
N PRO A 102 6.55 -20.01 -10.87
CA PRO A 102 6.98 -21.39 -10.78
C PRO A 102 8.49 -21.40 -10.52
N GLU A 103 8.90 -22.19 -9.54
CA GLU A 103 10.32 -22.44 -9.34
C GLU A 103 10.85 -23.11 -10.61
N PRO A 104 12.04 -22.68 -11.11
CA PRO A 104 12.64 -23.35 -12.24
C PRO A 104 12.78 -24.84 -11.92
N PRO A 105 12.49 -25.73 -12.88
CA PRO A 105 12.56 -27.17 -12.65
C PRO A 105 13.92 -27.55 -12.07
N GLU A 106 13.92 -28.31 -10.97
CA GLU A 106 15.15 -28.79 -10.34
C GLU A 106 15.95 -29.60 -11.35
N VAL A 107 17.18 -29.16 -11.62
CA VAL A 107 18.11 -29.90 -12.48
C VAL A 107 18.68 -31.06 -11.66
N PRO A 108 18.49 -32.32 -12.07
CA PRO A 108 19.04 -33.45 -11.32
C PRO A 108 20.56 -33.38 -11.19
N SER A 109 21.11 -33.86 -10.08
CA SER A 109 22.56 -33.82 -9.82
C SER A 109 23.33 -35.01 -10.40
N SER A 110 22.66 -36.14 -10.69
CA SER A 110 23.33 -37.34 -11.20
C SER A 110 23.44 -37.34 -12.74
N PRO A 111 24.53 -37.88 -13.33
CA PRO A 111 24.71 -37.88 -14.79
C PRO A 111 23.59 -38.59 -15.57
N ASP A 112 23.09 -39.71 -15.06
CA ASP A 112 22.03 -40.49 -15.72
C ASP A 112 20.67 -39.77 -15.67
N GLU A 113 20.35 -39.12 -14.56
CA GLU A 113 19.12 -38.33 -14.43
C GLU A 113 19.22 -37.03 -15.24
N GLN A 114 20.40 -36.42 -15.34
CA GLN A 114 20.63 -35.27 -16.23
C GLN A 114 20.40 -35.63 -17.70
N MET A 115 20.86 -36.79 -18.13
CA MET A 115 20.67 -37.25 -19.50
C MET A 115 19.18 -37.49 -19.81
N ARG A 116 18.44 -38.11 -18.88
CA ARG A 116 16.98 -38.30 -19.00
C ARG A 116 16.22 -36.97 -18.99
N TYR A 117 16.58 -36.07 -18.08
CA TYR A 117 16.01 -34.74 -17.99
C TYR A 117 16.22 -33.93 -19.28
N GLN A 118 17.42 -33.98 -19.87
CA GLN A 118 17.70 -33.33 -21.15
C GLN A 118 16.92 -33.96 -22.31
N LEU A 119 16.77 -35.30 -22.34
CA LEU A 119 15.95 -35.99 -23.33
C LEU A 119 14.48 -35.59 -23.24
N GLU A 120 13.90 -35.56 -22.04
CA GLU A 120 12.52 -35.11 -21.82
C GLU A 120 12.33 -33.65 -22.21
N ARG A 121 13.24 -32.77 -21.78
CA ARG A 121 13.23 -31.36 -22.17
C ARG A 121 13.28 -31.18 -23.68
N ASN A 122 14.16 -31.91 -24.38
CA ASN A 122 14.28 -31.85 -25.84
C ASN A 122 13.02 -32.38 -26.56
N ASN A 123 12.42 -33.45 -26.03
CA ASN A 123 11.16 -33.97 -26.56
C ASN A 123 10.02 -32.96 -26.38
N ASN A 124 9.91 -32.35 -25.20
CA ASN A 124 8.91 -31.32 -24.91
C ASN A 124 9.09 -30.08 -25.81
N ILE A 125 10.32 -29.60 -25.98
CA ILE A 125 10.64 -28.50 -26.91
C ILE A 125 10.20 -28.84 -28.34
N THR A 126 10.46 -30.07 -28.80
CA THR A 126 10.09 -30.52 -30.15
C THR A 126 8.57 -30.57 -30.33
N LEU A 127 7.86 -31.12 -29.34
CA LEU A 127 6.39 -31.21 -29.34
C LEU A 127 5.75 -29.83 -29.31
N TRP A 128 6.16 -28.99 -28.36
CA TRP A 128 5.64 -27.62 -28.23
C TRP A 128 5.90 -26.81 -29.48
N LYS A 129 7.08 -26.91 -30.08
CA LYS A 129 7.36 -26.19 -31.34
C LYS A 129 6.38 -26.58 -32.44
N ALA A 130 6.14 -27.89 -32.64
CA ALA A 130 5.19 -28.36 -33.65
C ALA A 130 3.73 -27.93 -33.35
N GLN A 131 3.32 -27.99 -32.08
CA GLN A 131 1.99 -27.53 -31.64
C GLN A 131 1.82 -26.03 -31.84
N LEU A 132 2.83 -25.23 -31.46
CA LEU A 132 2.81 -23.77 -31.57
C LEU A 132 2.80 -23.29 -33.02
N GLU A 133 3.50 -23.96 -33.94
CA GLU A 133 3.52 -23.58 -35.35
C GLU A 133 2.17 -23.81 -36.05
N THR A 134 1.38 -24.79 -35.58
CA THR A 134 0.11 -25.18 -36.22
C THR A 134 -1.14 -24.69 -35.49
N ALA A 135 -1.03 -24.27 -34.23
CA ALA A 135 -2.14 -23.83 -33.40
C ALA A 135 -2.85 -22.60 -33.96
N THR A 136 -4.17 -22.52 -33.81
CA THR A 136 -4.96 -21.29 -33.95
C THR A 136 -4.67 -20.33 -32.79
N VAL A 137 -5.09 -19.06 -32.90
CA VAL A 137 -4.94 -18.08 -31.79
C VAL A 137 -5.65 -18.53 -30.51
N MET A 138 -6.79 -19.23 -30.64
CA MET A 138 -7.52 -19.77 -29.50
C MET A 138 -6.75 -20.92 -28.83
N GLU A 139 -6.16 -21.82 -29.61
CA GLU A 139 -5.32 -22.90 -29.09
C GLU A 139 -4.02 -22.37 -28.48
N LEU A 140 -3.41 -21.33 -29.04
CA LEU A 140 -2.28 -20.62 -28.43
C LEU A 140 -2.62 -20.08 -27.05
N ARG A 141 -3.82 -19.53 -26.87
CA ARG A 141 -4.29 -19.05 -25.56
C ARG A 141 -4.40 -20.21 -24.55
N SER A 142 -4.93 -21.36 -24.96
CA SER A 142 -5.01 -22.55 -24.10
C SER A 142 -3.63 -23.09 -23.71
N LEU A 143 -2.72 -23.20 -24.69
CA LEU A 143 -1.34 -23.66 -24.46
C LEU A 143 -0.58 -22.71 -23.52
N TYR A 144 -0.82 -21.40 -23.64
CA TYR A 144 -0.28 -20.43 -22.68
C TYR A 144 -0.79 -20.68 -21.27
N GLN A 145 -2.10 -20.90 -21.07
CA GLN A 145 -2.63 -21.17 -19.73
C GLN A 145 -2.04 -22.44 -19.10
N GLU A 146 -1.85 -23.48 -19.89
CA GLU A 146 -1.33 -24.78 -19.45
C GLU A 146 0.17 -24.75 -19.13
N HIS A 147 0.95 -23.99 -19.89
CA HIS A 147 2.42 -24.04 -19.85
C HIS A 147 3.10 -22.70 -19.56
N GLN A 148 2.35 -21.64 -19.19
CA GLN A 148 2.92 -20.33 -18.83
C GLN A 148 3.98 -20.40 -17.72
N SER A 149 3.95 -21.49 -16.95
CA SER A 149 4.90 -21.73 -15.89
C SER A 149 6.25 -22.32 -16.34
N ASN A 150 6.35 -22.80 -17.58
CA ASN A 150 7.57 -23.42 -18.08
C ASN A 150 8.44 -22.40 -18.86
N PRO A 151 9.69 -22.12 -18.42
CA PRO A 151 10.55 -21.14 -19.08
C PRO A 151 10.87 -21.46 -20.55
N ASP A 152 11.12 -22.73 -20.88
CA ASP A 152 11.45 -23.16 -22.24
C ASP A 152 10.24 -23.01 -23.17
N PHE A 153 9.05 -23.39 -22.68
CA PHE A 153 7.80 -23.16 -23.40
C PHE A 153 7.60 -21.66 -23.67
N MET A 154 7.78 -20.80 -22.65
CA MET A 154 7.56 -19.37 -22.79
C MET A 154 8.50 -18.69 -23.78
N ILE A 155 9.74 -19.19 -23.93
CA ILE A 155 10.68 -18.73 -24.96
C ILE A 155 10.13 -19.08 -26.35
N LEU A 156 9.72 -20.33 -26.57
CA LEU A 156 9.17 -20.78 -27.85
C LEU A 156 7.87 -20.05 -28.19
N PHE A 157 6.98 -19.91 -27.21
CA PHE A 157 5.70 -19.23 -27.32
C PHE A 157 5.87 -17.76 -27.73
N LYS A 158 6.73 -17.00 -27.05
CA LYS A 158 7.02 -15.60 -27.42
C LYS A 158 7.66 -15.48 -28.79
N ALA A 159 8.54 -16.41 -29.18
CA ALA A 159 9.13 -16.43 -30.51
C ALA A 159 8.07 -16.66 -31.59
N GLU A 160 7.11 -17.55 -31.35
CA GLU A 160 6.01 -17.83 -32.27
C GLU A 160 5.06 -16.63 -32.43
N LEU A 161 4.68 -15.97 -31.34
CA LEU A 161 3.84 -14.77 -31.39
C LEU A 161 4.46 -13.62 -32.20
N ARG A 162 5.80 -13.54 -32.27
CA ARG A 162 6.52 -12.54 -33.07
C ARG A 162 6.55 -12.85 -34.57
N LYS A 163 6.44 -14.13 -34.95
CA LYS A 163 6.47 -14.57 -36.35
C LYS A 163 5.12 -14.40 -37.05
N ARG A 164 4.03 -14.53 -36.30
CA ARG A 164 2.66 -14.49 -36.84
C ARG A 164 2.24 -13.10 -37.27
N GLU A 165 1.48 -13.02 -38.36
CA GLU A 165 0.85 -11.79 -38.80
C GLU A 165 -0.14 -11.26 -37.75
N ASP A 166 -0.15 -9.94 -37.56
CA ASP A 166 -0.99 -9.30 -36.56
C ASP A 166 -2.48 -9.37 -36.97
N SER A 167 -3.23 -10.20 -36.25
CA SER A 167 -4.70 -10.21 -36.27
C SER A 167 -5.26 -9.56 -35.00
N ALA A 168 -6.52 -9.12 -35.03
CA ALA A 168 -7.19 -8.53 -33.85
C ALA A 168 -7.16 -9.49 -32.65
N ASP A 169 -7.38 -10.79 -32.87
CA ASP A 169 -7.32 -11.81 -31.82
C ASP A 169 -5.91 -12.04 -31.30
N LEU A 170 -4.90 -12.02 -32.18
CA LEU A 170 -3.49 -12.18 -31.80
C LEU A 170 -3.01 -10.96 -30.99
N GLN A 171 -3.39 -9.74 -31.39
CA GLN A 171 -3.10 -8.53 -30.64
C GLN A 171 -3.77 -8.58 -29.26
N LYS A 172 -5.01 -9.05 -29.18
CA LYS A 172 -5.69 -9.26 -27.90
C LYS A 172 -4.97 -10.28 -27.02
N LEU A 173 -4.51 -11.40 -27.58
CA LEU A 173 -3.70 -12.38 -26.86
C LEU A 173 -2.35 -11.80 -26.39
N LYS A 174 -1.63 -11.07 -27.25
CA LYS A 174 -0.38 -10.37 -26.88
C LYS A 174 -0.62 -9.41 -25.71
N LEU A 175 -1.69 -8.61 -25.78
CA LEU A 175 -2.11 -7.72 -24.70
C LEU A 175 -2.47 -8.48 -23.42
N GLU A 176 -3.13 -9.64 -23.51
CA GLU A 176 -3.41 -10.53 -22.38
C GLU A 176 -2.16 -11.21 -21.81
N ILE A 177 -1.04 -11.26 -22.53
CA ILE A 177 0.23 -11.83 -22.01
C ILE A 177 1.10 -10.74 -21.40
N GLU A 178 1.12 -9.56 -22.01
CA GLU A 178 1.80 -8.37 -21.50
C GLU A 178 1.05 -7.78 -20.30
N ASN A 179 -0.27 -7.89 -20.32
CA ASN A 179 -1.19 -7.54 -19.26
C ASN A 179 -2.07 -8.78 -18.99
N PRO A 180 -1.52 -9.86 -18.36
CA PRO A 180 -2.32 -10.97 -17.86
C PRO A 180 -3.56 -10.38 -17.21
N PRO A 181 -4.78 -10.81 -17.59
CA PRO A 181 -6.01 -10.20 -17.10
C PRO A 181 -5.83 -10.03 -15.61
N GLY A 182 -5.63 -8.77 -15.23
CA GLY A 182 -5.17 -8.43 -13.90
C GLY A 182 -6.13 -9.15 -12.99
N ASP A 183 -5.59 -9.94 -12.07
CA ASP A 183 -6.38 -10.37 -10.94
C ASP A 183 -6.89 -9.04 -10.36
N LYS A 184 -8.14 -8.67 -10.66
CA LYS A 184 -8.69 -7.31 -10.48
C LYS A 184 -8.53 -6.84 -9.03
N VAL A 185 -8.35 -7.83 -8.18
CA VAL A 185 -8.06 -7.82 -6.77
C VAL A 185 -6.66 -7.27 -6.46
N PHE A 186 -5.61 -7.70 -7.17
CA PHE A 186 -4.26 -7.11 -7.08
C PHE A 186 -4.21 -5.71 -7.69
N ASP A 187 -5.02 -5.41 -8.70
CA ASP A 187 -5.20 -4.03 -9.17
C ASP A 187 -5.77 -3.12 -8.08
N ARG A 188 -6.71 -3.64 -7.28
CA ARG A 188 -7.26 -2.91 -6.14
C ARG A 188 -6.23 -2.69 -5.03
N LEU A 189 -5.37 -3.67 -4.76
CA LEU A 189 -4.24 -3.48 -3.85
C LEU A 189 -3.25 -2.43 -4.35
N LYS A 190 -2.96 -2.43 -5.67
CA LYS A 190 -2.12 -1.40 -6.30
C LYS A 190 -2.75 -0.01 -6.23
N GLN A 191 -4.06 0.10 -6.44
CA GLN A 191 -4.79 1.35 -6.25
C GLN A 191 -4.71 1.85 -4.81
N ILE A 192 -4.79 0.95 -3.82
CA ILE A 192 -4.62 1.31 -2.41
C ILE A 192 -3.20 1.80 -2.15
N GLU A 193 -2.19 1.10 -2.65
CA GLU A 193 -0.79 1.51 -2.54
C GLU A 193 -0.54 2.92 -3.11
N ILE A 194 -1.06 3.20 -4.31
CA ILE A 194 -1.02 4.53 -4.94
C ILE A 194 -1.75 5.57 -4.08
N GLY A 195 -2.92 5.23 -3.53
CA GLY A 195 -3.68 6.11 -2.64
C GLY A 195 -2.90 6.47 -1.38
N LEU A 196 -2.22 5.48 -0.78
CA LEU A 196 -1.36 5.69 0.39
C LEU A 196 -0.15 6.57 0.05
N ASP A 197 0.48 6.38 -1.11
CA ASP A 197 1.59 7.22 -1.58
C ASP A 197 1.17 8.67 -1.80
N ASN A 198 0.00 8.88 -2.42
CA ASN A 198 -0.56 10.21 -2.59
C ASN A 198 -0.83 10.87 -1.24
N ILE A 199 -1.42 10.14 -0.29
CA ILE A 199 -1.60 10.63 1.08
C ILE A 199 -0.25 11.00 1.68
N ASN A 200 0.81 10.21 1.47
CA ASN A 200 2.15 10.48 1.98
C ASN A 200 2.71 11.84 1.55
N GLN A 201 2.35 12.30 0.35
CA GLN A 201 2.81 13.57 -0.22
C GLN A 201 1.99 14.79 0.21
N ILE A 202 0.75 14.61 0.65
CA ILE A 202 -0.12 15.71 1.10
C ILE A 202 0.41 16.33 2.40
N GLU A 203 0.50 17.67 2.46
CA GLU A 203 0.97 18.38 3.67
C GLU A 203 0.00 18.26 4.85
N HIS A 204 -1.30 18.17 4.56
CA HIS A 204 -2.34 18.03 5.57
C HIS A 204 -2.34 16.64 6.22
N PHE A 205 -2.80 16.58 7.47
CA PHE A 205 -2.91 15.32 8.19
C PHE A 205 -4.25 14.60 7.86
N PRO A 206 -4.22 13.34 7.39
CA PRO A 206 -5.44 12.58 7.11
C PRO A 206 -6.08 12.06 8.41
N VAL A 207 -7.38 12.25 8.54
CA VAL A 207 -8.19 11.77 9.67
C VAL A 207 -9.13 10.67 9.19
N ASN A 208 -9.45 9.72 10.07
CA ASN A 208 -10.36 8.60 9.81
C ASN A 208 -9.89 7.65 8.69
N LEU A 209 -8.58 7.59 8.44
CA LEU A 209 -7.99 6.68 7.45
C LEU A 209 -8.28 5.19 7.76
N LYS A 210 -8.58 4.87 9.03
CA LYS A 210 -9.06 3.55 9.47
C LYS A 210 -10.33 3.07 8.76
N ASN A 211 -11.16 4.00 8.28
CA ASN A 211 -12.41 3.72 7.57
C ASN A 211 -12.21 3.57 6.04
N GLY A 212 -10.96 3.56 5.57
CA GLY A 212 -10.61 3.54 4.15
C GLY A 212 -10.52 4.94 3.54
N PHE A 213 -10.41 5.00 2.20
CA PHE A 213 -10.30 6.28 1.49
C PHE A 213 -11.60 7.09 1.41
N LYS A 214 -12.75 6.45 1.63
CA LYS A 214 -14.04 7.13 1.63
C LYS A 214 -14.26 7.80 2.98
N GLY A 215 -14.54 9.11 2.98
CA GLY A 215 -14.79 9.86 4.22
C GLY A 215 -13.52 10.32 4.95
N ILE A 216 -12.35 10.24 4.32
CA ILE A 216 -11.15 10.91 4.85
C ILE A 216 -11.41 12.42 4.87
N SER A 217 -11.05 13.04 5.99
CA SER A 217 -10.91 14.49 6.10
C SER A 217 -9.44 14.85 6.30
N PHE A 218 -9.08 16.05 5.89
CA PHE A 218 -7.71 16.55 5.98
C PHE A 218 -7.65 17.74 6.91
N ARG A 219 -6.71 17.72 7.85
CA ARG A 219 -6.48 18.81 8.80
C ARG A 219 -5.24 19.60 8.43
N ASP A 220 -5.37 20.91 8.48
CA ASP A 220 -4.22 21.80 8.37
C ASP A 220 -3.44 21.76 9.69
N ILE A 221 -2.16 21.37 9.58
CA ILE A 221 -1.27 21.20 10.73
C ILE A 221 -0.90 22.57 11.30
N ASP A 222 -0.71 23.59 10.45
CA ASP A 222 -0.35 24.93 10.91
C ASP A 222 -1.53 25.56 11.66
N ASP A 223 -2.75 25.47 11.12
CA ASP A 223 -3.97 25.94 11.81
C ASP A 223 -4.14 25.26 13.18
N ASP A 224 -3.83 23.97 13.27
CA ASP A 224 -3.93 23.23 14.52
C ASP A 224 -2.83 23.58 15.53
N LEU A 225 -1.63 23.94 15.06
CA LEU A 225 -0.57 24.44 15.92
C LEU A 225 -0.82 25.89 16.37
N ASP A 226 -1.48 26.70 15.55
CA ASP A 226 -1.81 28.12 15.82
C ASP A 226 -3.00 28.30 16.77
N LYS A 227 -3.88 27.30 16.89
CA LYS A 227 -4.96 27.34 17.88
C LYS A 227 -4.38 27.30 19.30
N TYR A 228 -4.73 28.27 20.13
CA TYR A 228 -4.37 28.25 21.55
C TYR A 228 -5.09 27.12 22.30
N PRO A 229 -4.40 26.36 23.18
CA PRO A 229 -5.07 25.50 24.13
C PRO A 229 -5.85 26.38 25.12
N ILE A 230 -7.10 25.99 25.41
CA ILE A 230 -7.87 26.63 26.48
C ILE A 230 -7.25 26.16 27.80
N PRO A 231 -6.90 27.07 28.75
CA PRO A 231 -6.30 26.67 30.01
C PRO A 231 -7.20 25.67 30.75
N GLU A 232 -6.66 24.52 31.14
CA GLU A 232 -7.34 23.64 32.09
C GLU A 232 -7.50 24.38 33.42
N GLY A 233 -8.73 24.50 33.93
CA GLY A 233 -8.93 25.06 35.28
C GLY A 233 -10.21 25.84 35.57
N THR A 234 -11.25 25.85 34.73
CA THR A 234 -12.56 26.40 35.18
C THR A 234 -13.31 25.31 35.97
N PRO A 235 -13.54 25.46 37.29
CA PRO A 235 -14.23 24.43 38.06
C PRO A 235 -15.66 24.29 37.55
N GLY A 236 -16.05 23.07 37.14
CA GLY A 236 -17.41 22.76 36.68
C GLY A 236 -17.60 22.71 35.16
N ILE A 237 -16.57 22.96 34.35
CA ILE A 237 -16.61 22.68 32.91
C ILE A 237 -15.32 21.94 32.53
N PRO A 238 -15.35 20.62 32.30
CA PRO A 238 -14.26 19.94 31.60
C PRO A 238 -14.30 20.36 30.13
N TYR A 239 -13.91 21.61 29.84
CA TYR A 239 -13.91 22.14 28.48
C TYR A 239 -12.62 21.74 27.79
N ARG A 240 -12.76 20.87 26.80
CA ARG A 240 -11.70 20.41 25.91
C ARG A 240 -11.51 21.48 24.82
N PRO A 241 -10.28 21.71 24.31
CA PRO A 241 -10.09 22.50 23.10
C PRO A 241 -11.04 22.00 21.99
N VAL A 242 -11.35 22.82 20.99
CA VAL A 242 -12.15 22.46 19.77
C VAL A 242 -11.37 21.47 18.86
N PHE A 243 -10.76 20.47 19.48
CA PHE A 243 -9.91 19.39 19.01
C PHE A 243 -10.49 18.01 19.39
N ASP A 244 -11.62 17.97 20.08
CA ASP A 244 -12.40 16.74 20.20
C ASP A 244 -12.94 16.39 18.81
N ILE A 245 -12.21 15.51 18.14
CA ILE A 245 -12.67 14.79 16.96
C ILE A 245 -13.96 14.11 17.39
N LYS A 246 -15.10 14.60 16.89
CA LYS A 246 -16.26 13.73 16.78
C LYS A 246 -15.82 12.65 15.77
N GLU A 247 -15.52 11.46 16.28
CA GLU A 247 -15.59 10.26 15.46
C GLU A 247 -17.08 10.12 15.11
N ASP A 248 -17.47 10.63 13.94
CA ASP A 248 -18.75 10.27 13.32
C ASP A 248 -18.69 8.82 12.83
#